data_AF-A0A183JMD0-F1
#
_entry.id   AF-A0A183JMD0-F1
#
_cell.length_a   1.000
_cell.length_b   1.000
_cell.length_c   1.000
_cell.angle_alpha   90.00
_cell.angle_beta   90.00
_cell.angle_gamma   90.00
#
_symmetry.space_group_name_H-M   'P 1'
#
loop_
_entity.id
_entity.type
_entity.pdbx_description
1 polymer ?
#
loop_
_entity_poly.entity_id
_entity_poly.type
_entity_poly.pdbx_seq_one_letter_code
_entity_poly.pdbx_strand_id
1 'polypeptide(L)'
;MFLQHRLCFYSSNHPKQSPTYNEVNILMIDRNFQKVLFDCQKYDYQKASFEILQEFCRLGIDITSSRHYKNPLYFSIPDLSGSNVKEHLDSVAKELSHPYMKLLESFGSPPELPKIWESSSGWTKYRGDKTYSVEAPLEDALIFDTEVLVKEGHVPTMAVALTSDGWYSWTSKRLSVYDDNCLNDINAFNSLIPIYGSKNKDISKCVIGHFVSYDRARILEEYLLDGTGLRFVDTLSLHVAVSGLTSTQRFLKTSADKHLFNNKTWQEFIGRKNDRQPLDRKPNTEALVMVVVDLDQRRGVGPDGLRVEEFENDYSFQSLILLRR
;
A
#
# COMPACT_ATOMS: atom_id res chain seq x y z
N MET A 1 0.72 1.18 -22.27
CA MET A 1 0.71 2.25 -23.29
C MET A 1 0.86 3.61 -22.60
N PHE A 2 2.01 3.86 -21.95
CA PHE A 2 2.34 5.18 -21.38
C PHE A 2 3.25 5.89 -22.39
N LEU A 3 2.66 6.80 -23.18
CA LEU A 3 3.40 7.64 -24.11
C LEU A 3 4.43 8.47 -23.35
N GLN A 4 5.69 8.38 -23.78
CA GLN A 4 6.74 9.33 -23.47
C GLN A 4 6.29 10.72 -23.94
N HIS A 5 5.60 11.47 -23.08
CA HIS A 5 5.45 12.90 -23.25
C HIS A 5 6.82 13.54 -23.01
N ARG A 6 7.59 13.70 -24.09
CA ARG A 6 8.67 14.68 -24.13
C ARG A 6 8.06 16.02 -23.75
N LEU A 7 8.38 16.51 -22.55
CA LEU A 7 8.08 17.87 -22.12
C LEU A 7 8.79 18.84 -23.06
N CYS A 8 8.10 19.18 -24.15
CA CYS A 8 8.56 20.18 -25.08
C CYS A 8 8.25 21.53 -24.44
N PHE A 9 9.25 22.12 -23.79
CA PHE A 9 9.22 23.51 -23.35
C PHE A 9 9.27 24.44 -24.57
N TYR A 10 8.22 24.45 -25.40
CA TYR A 10 8.11 25.42 -26.48
C TYR A 10 7.66 26.77 -25.91
N SER A 11 8.65 27.61 -25.63
CA SER A 11 8.47 29.05 -25.55
C SER A 11 8.24 29.57 -26.97
N SER A 12 6.99 29.58 -27.44
CA SER A 12 6.64 30.34 -28.63
C SER A 12 5.16 30.72 -28.55
N ASN A 13 4.89 32.01 -28.32
CA ASN A 13 3.56 32.65 -28.35
C ASN A 13 2.67 32.51 -27.10
N HIS A 14 3.22 32.71 -25.91
CA HIS A 14 2.35 33.06 -24.78
C HIS A 14 1.87 34.51 -24.91
N PRO A 15 0.56 34.81 -24.77
CA PRO A 15 0.12 36.19 -24.58
C PRO A 15 0.85 36.76 -23.35
N LYS A 16 1.40 37.97 -23.45
CA LYS A 16 2.08 38.66 -22.35
C LYS A 16 1.08 38.90 -21.21
N GLN A 17 0.93 37.93 -20.32
CA GLN A 17 0.14 38.06 -19.12
C GLN A 17 0.99 38.71 -18.03
N SER A 18 0.47 39.78 -17.42
CA SER A 18 1.12 40.39 -16.27
C SER A 18 1.15 39.41 -15.09
N PRO A 19 2.26 39.34 -14.34
CA PRO A 19 2.32 38.53 -13.13
C PRO A 19 1.21 38.97 -12.18
N THR A 20 0.48 37.99 -11.66
CA THR A 20 -0.58 38.22 -10.67
C THR A 20 -0.05 37.85 -9.30
N TYR A 21 -0.33 38.69 -8.31
CA TYR A 21 -0.01 38.41 -6.92
C TYR A 21 -1.29 38.36 -6.09
N ASN A 22 -1.28 37.56 -5.03
CA ASN A 22 -2.37 37.52 -4.07
C ASN A 22 -2.29 38.66 -3.03
N GLU A 23 -3.18 38.62 -2.04
CA GLU A 23 -3.34 39.61 -0.96
C GLU A 23 -2.05 39.90 -0.20
N VAL A 24 -1.15 38.90 -0.13
CA VAL A 24 0.11 38.90 0.63
C VAL A 24 1.34 38.86 -0.29
N ASN A 25 1.17 39.30 -1.54
CA ASN A 25 2.26 39.47 -2.51
C ASN A 25 2.99 38.15 -2.87
N ILE A 26 2.27 37.03 -2.89
CA ILE A 26 2.73 35.74 -3.42
C ILE A 26 2.37 35.67 -4.91
N LEU A 27 3.36 35.33 -5.74
CA LEU A 27 3.18 35.15 -7.18
C LEU A 27 2.25 33.96 -7.45
N MET A 28 1.18 34.21 -8.20
CA MET A 28 0.23 33.21 -8.63
C MET A 28 0.67 32.54 -9.92
N ILE A 29 0.28 31.27 -10.09
CA ILE A 29 0.45 30.54 -11.36
C ILE A 29 -0.36 31.21 -12.49
N ASP A 30 0.03 30.94 -13.73
CA ASP A 30 -0.62 31.45 -14.94
C ASP A 30 -2.13 31.20 -14.96
N ARG A 31 -2.91 32.12 -15.53
CA ARG A 31 -4.38 32.02 -15.50
C ARG A 31 -4.92 30.86 -16.32
N ASN A 32 -4.22 30.46 -17.36
CA ASN A 32 -4.57 29.26 -18.11
C ASN A 32 -4.37 28.03 -17.25
N PHE A 33 -3.31 27.98 -16.43
CA PHE A 33 -3.12 26.90 -15.47
C PHE A 33 -4.18 26.86 -14.39
N GLN A 34 -4.59 28.02 -13.87
CA GLN A 34 -5.69 28.05 -12.89
C GLN A 34 -6.97 27.43 -13.48
N LYS A 35 -7.29 27.81 -14.73
CA LYS A 35 -8.45 27.28 -15.44
C LYS A 35 -8.33 25.79 -15.71
N VAL A 36 -7.21 25.34 -16.28
CA VAL A 36 -7.02 23.94 -16.66
C VAL A 36 -6.93 23.04 -15.42
N LEU A 37 -6.20 23.44 -14.39
CA LEU A 37 -5.97 22.58 -13.22
C LEU A 37 -7.12 22.61 -12.22
N PHE A 38 -7.84 23.71 -12.09
CA PHE A 38 -8.79 23.91 -11.00
C PHE A 38 -10.19 24.35 -11.45
N ASP A 39 -10.44 24.46 -12.76
CA ASP A 39 -11.67 25.03 -13.32
C ASP A 39 -12.07 26.38 -12.67
N CYS A 40 -11.06 27.15 -12.24
CA CYS A 40 -11.29 28.41 -11.57
C CYS A 40 -10.28 29.46 -12.03
N GLN A 41 -10.73 30.70 -12.16
CA GLN A 41 -9.88 31.84 -12.46
C GLN A 41 -10.23 32.98 -11.51
N LYS A 42 -9.27 33.36 -10.66
CA LYS A 42 -9.46 34.41 -9.65
C LYS A 42 -8.85 35.72 -10.09
N TYR A 43 -9.63 36.58 -10.74
CA TYR A 43 -9.10 37.80 -11.35
C TYR A 43 -8.64 38.86 -10.34
N ASP A 44 -9.29 38.93 -9.18
CA ASP A 44 -9.07 39.94 -8.17
C ASP A 44 -8.65 39.32 -6.84
N TYR A 45 -7.59 39.85 -6.26
CA TYR A 45 -7.10 39.53 -4.93
C TYR A 45 -7.16 40.82 -4.12
N GLN A 46 -7.91 40.80 -3.04
CA GLN A 46 -8.07 41.98 -2.20
C GLN A 46 -6.73 42.34 -1.55
N LYS A 47 -6.60 43.55 -1.00
CA LYS A 47 -5.42 43.83 -0.16
C LYS A 47 -5.54 43.10 1.17
N ALA A 48 -4.41 42.64 1.72
CA ALA A 48 -4.38 42.11 3.08
C ALA A 48 -4.98 43.11 4.09
N SER A 49 -5.70 42.60 5.08
CA SER A 49 -6.24 43.42 6.17
C SER A 49 -5.13 43.99 7.05
N PHE A 50 -5.45 45.00 7.85
CA PHE A 50 -4.48 45.64 8.74
C PHE A 50 -3.91 44.67 9.77
N GLU A 51 -4.74 43.76 10.29
CA GLU A 51 -4.33 42.74 11.26
C GLU A 51 -3.31 41.77 10.66
N ILE A 52 -3.54 41.36 9.41
CA ILE A 52 -2.61 40.49 8.67
C ILE A 52 -1.27 41.20 8.45
N LEU A 53 -1.30 42.47 8.02
CA LEU A 53 -0.10 43.27 7.82
C LEU A 53 0.72 43.40 9.12
N GLN A 54 0.05 43.66 10.25
CA GLN A 54 0.70 43.78 11.55
C GLN A 54 1.39 42.48 11.98
N GLU A 55 0.76 41.34 11.74
CA GLU A 55 1.34 40.03 12.07
C GLU A 55 2.54 39.69 11.19
N PHE A 56 2.48 39.96 9.89
CA PHE A 56 3.65 39.81 9.01
C PHE A 56 4.82 40.72 9.42
N CYS A 57 4.54 41.97 9.82
CA CYS A 57 5.55 42.86 10.39
C CYS A 57 6.15 42.29 11.68
N ARG A 58 5.33 41.74 12.58
CA ARG A 58 5.79 41.10 13.83
C ARG A 58 6.71 39.90 13.55
N LEU A 59 6.43 39.14 12.50
CA LEU A 59 7.23 38.00 12.05
C LEU A 59 8.47 38.41 11.22
N GLY A 60 8.65 39.70 10.93
CA GLY A 60 9.76 40.21 10.12
C GLY A 60 9.66 39.86 8.63
N ILE A 61 8.45 39.59 8.13
CA ILE A 61 8.20 39.22 6.74
C ILE A 61 7.63 40.43 6.01
N ASP A 62 8.31 40.88 4.94
CA ASP A 62 7.83 41.98 4.11
C ASP A 62 6.96 41.46 2.95
N ILE A 63 5.69 41.90 2.97
CA ILE A 63 4.69 41.65 1.93
C ILE A 63 4.34 42.91 1.13
N THR A 64 4.94 44.06 1.47
CA THR A 64 4.66 45.36 0.84
C THR A 64 5.67 45.76 -0.23
N SER A 65 6.90 45.26 -0.16
CA SER A 65 7.92 45.55 -1.16
C SER A 65 7.61 44.94 -2.53
N SER A 66 7.94 45.70 -3.58
CA SER A 66 7.91 45.21 -4.95
C SER A 66 8.95 44.10 -5.12
N ARG A 67 8.50 42.85 -5.31
CA ARG A 67 9.40 41.71 -5.56
C ARG A 67 9.87 41.71 -7.01
N HIS A 68 11.11 41.25 -7.25
CA HIS A 68 11.66 41.12 -8.61
C HIS A 68 10.73 40.31 -9.51
N TYR A 69 10.40 40.89 -10.67
CA TYR A 69 9.52 40.33 -11.69
C TYR A 69 10.11 39.04 -12.26
N LYS A 70 9.63 37.88 -11.80
CA LYS A 70 9.76 36.64 -12.58
C LYS A 70 8.55 36.54 -13.50
N ASN A 71 8.80 36.37 -14.79
CA ASN A 71 7.74 36.07 -15.74
C ASN A 71 7.02 34.78 -15.31
N PRO A 72 5.69 34.71 -15.42
CA PRO A 72 4.94 33.48 -15.18
C PRO A 72 5.52 32.33 -16.01
N LEU A 73 5.69 31.17 -15.38
CA LEU A 73 6.11 29.96 -16.07
C LEU A 73 4.95 29.47 -16.94
N TYR A 74 5.24 29.13 -18.20
CA TYR A 74 4.25 28.55 -19.11
C TYR A 74 4.80 27.30 -19.80
N PHE A 75 3.92 26.31 -19.94
CA PHE A 75 4.11 25.09 -20.72
C PHE A 75 2.73 24.51 -21.06
N SER A 76 2.63 23.70 -22.11
CA SER A 76 1.39 23.00 -22.43
C SER A 76 1.12 21.89 -21.41
N ILE A 77 -0.04 21.92 -20.75
CA ILE A 77 -0.51 20.80 -19.92
C ILE A 77 -1.20 19.79 -20.86
N PRO A 78 -0.93 18.48 -20.72
CA PRO A 78 -1.70 17.44 -21.39
C PRO A 78 -3.19 17.53 -21.09
N ASP A 79 -4.02 16.96 -21.96
CA ASP A 79 -5.46 16.94 -21.75
C ASP A 79 -5.81 16.19 -20.45
N LEU A 80 -6.67 16.80 -19.64
CA LEU A 80 -7.17 16.20 -18.41
C LEU A 80 -8.41 15.36 -18.68
N SER A 81 -8.53 14.27 -17.94
CA SER A 81 -9.77 13.48 -17.86
C SER A 81 -10.73 14.13 -16.86
N GLY A 82 -11.53 15.09 -17.32
CA GLY A 82 -12.44 15.88 -16.47
C GLY A 82 -12.11 17.36 -16.50
N SER A 83 -12.77 18.13 -15.64
CA SER A 83 -12.74 19.60 -15.64
C SER A 83 -11.57 20.18 -14.84
N ASN A 84 -10.99 19.39 -13.94
CA ASN A 84 -9.94 19.81 -13.02
C ASN A 84 -9.04 18.62 -12.63
N VAL A 85 -7.96 18.93 -11.91
CA VAL A 85 -6.95 17.95 -11.48
C VAL A 85 -7.54 16.88 -10.55
N LYS A 86 -8.54 17.23 -9.72
CA LYS A 86 -9.16 16.27 -8.82
C LYS A 86 -9.93 15.21 -9.62
N GLU A 87 -10.77 15.63 -10.56
CA GLU A 87 -11.51 14.71 -11.45
C GLU A 87 -10.57 13.84 -12.27
N HIS A 88 -9.48 14.41 -12.78
CA HIS A 88 -8.47 13.66 -13.51
C HIS A 88 -7.81 12.59 -12.65
N LEU A 89 -7.35 12.94 -11.44
CA LEU A 89 -6.74 11.98 -10.52
C LEU A 89 -7.75 10.90 -10.09
N ASP A 90 -9.00 11.27 -9.83
CA ASP A 90 -10.07 10.32 -9.50
C ASP A 90 -10.35 9.36 -10.67
N SER A 91 -10.37 9.87 -11.91
CA SER A 91 -10.54 9.07 -13.13
C SER A 91 -9.39 8.09 -13.33
N VAL A 92 -8.15 8.57 -13.24
CA VAL A 92 -6.93 7.73 -13.39
C VAL A 92 -6.88 6.68 -12.28
N ALA A 93 -7.16 7.05 -11.03
CA ALA A 93 -7.19 6.12 -9.91
C ALA A 93 -8.25 5.03 -10.13
N LYS A 94 -9.46 5.38 -10.58
CA LYS A 94 -10.50 4.41 -10.94
C LYS A 94 -10.05 3.50 -12.06
N GLU A 95 -9.53 4.03 -13.16
CA GLU A 95 -9.07 3.24 -14.30
C GLU A 95 -8.01 2.20 -13.90
N LEU A 96 -7.01 2.63 -13.12
CA LEU A 96 -5.91 1.77 -12.69
C LEU A 96 -6.34 0.71 -11.65
N SER A 97 -7.31 1.03 -10.78
CA SER A 97 -7.75 0.14 -9.70
C SER A 97 -8.90 -0.79 -10.10
N HIS A 98 -9.76 -0.38 -11.04
CA HIS A 98 -10.96 -1.11 -11.48
C HIS A 98 -10.75 -2.59 -11.81
N PRO A 99 -9.74 -2.99 -12.61
CA PRO A 99 -9.55 -4.41 -12.90
C PRO A 99 -9.26 -5.24 -11.64
N TYR A 100 -8.55 -4.68 -10.66
CA TYR A 100 -8.23 -5.36 -9.41
C TYR A 100 -9.41 -5.35 -8.43
N MET A 101 -10.19 -4.27 -8.38
CA MET A 101 -11.42 -4.22 -7.58
C MET A 101 -12.39 -5.32 -8.00
N LYS A 102 -12.58 -5.54 -9.31
CA LYS A 102 -13.41 -6.65 -9.82
C LYS A 102 -12.93 -8.02 -9.35
N LEU A 103 -11.60 -8.24 -9.34
CA LEU A 103 -11.01 -9.50 -8.87
C LEU A 103 -11.30 -9.71 -7.38
N LEU A 104 -11.14 -8.68 -6.57
CA LEU A 104 -11.42 -8.72 -5.13
C LEU A 104 -12.91 -8.92 -4.84
N GLU A 105 -13.79 -8.22 -5.55
CA GLU A 105 -15.25 -8.35 -5.42
C GLU A 105 -15.76 -9.73 -5.87
N SER A 106 -15.07 -10.37 -6.81
CA SER A 106 -15.38 -11.73 -7.27
C SER A 106 -14.86 -12.83 -6.33
N PHE A 107 -14.10 -12.48 -5.30
CA PHE A 107 -13.52 -13.46 -4.37
C PHE A 107 -14.63 -14.07 -3.51
N GLY A 108 -15.02 -15.30 -3.85
CA GLY A 108 -16.06 -16.05 -3.14
C GLY A 108 -15.60 -16.65 -1.81
N SER A 109 -16.50 -17.41 -1.19
CA SER A 109 -16.20 -18.18 0.02
C SER A 109 -15.05 -19.18 -0.21
N PRO A 110 -14.19 -19.43 0.79
CA PRO A 110 -13.09 -20.36 0.66
C PRO A 110 -13.61 -21.79 0.41
N PRO A 111 -13.02 -22.55 -0.53
CA PRO A 111 -13.30 -23.97 -0.70
C PRO A 111 -12.86 -24.77 0.53
N GLU A 112 -13.40 -25.99 0.66
CA GLU A 112 -13.00 -26.92 1.72
C GLU A 112 -11.49 -27.16 1.73
N LEU A 113 -10.92 -27.13 2.94
CA LEU A 113 -9.50 -27.38 3.16
C LEU A 113 -9.15 -28.84 2.79
N PRO A 114 -8.13 -29.08 1.95
CA PRO A 114 -7.73 -30.44 1.62
C PRO A 114 -7.20 -31.17 2.85
N LYS A 115 -7.56 -32.44 2.98
CA LYS A 115 -7.14 -33.31 4.08
C LYS A 115 -5.74 -33.88 3.88
N ILE A 116 -5.30 -34.00 2.63
CA ILE A 116 -4.03 -34.59 2.24
C ILE A 116 -3.34 -33.61 1.29
N TRP A 117 -2.10 -33.26 1.61
CA TRP A 117 -1.24 -32.39 0.82
C TRP A 117 -0.15 -33.22 0.16
N GLU A 118 0.14 -32.95 -1.11
CA GLU A 118 1.25 -33.57 -1.83
C GLU A 118 2.54 -32.78 -1.64
N SER A 119 3.67 -33.50 -1.56
CA SER A 119 5.03 -32.93 -1.53
C SER A 119 5.67 -32.82 -2.91
N SER A 120 4.85 -32.91 -3.97
CA SER A 120 5.26 -32.79 -5.36
C SER A 120 5.87 -31.41 -5.63
N SER A 121 7.01 -31.38 -6.32
CA SER A 121 7.69 -30.11 -6.61
C SER A 121 6.92 -29.25 -7.62
N GLY A 122 6.96 -27.93 -7.43
CA GLY A 122 6.17 -26.97 -8.20
C GLY A 122 4.78 -26.78 -7.60
N TRP A 123 3.86 -26.24 -8.40
CA TRP A 123 2.48 -26.00 -7.94
C TRP A 123 1.61 -27.24 -8.06
N THR A 124 0.84 -27.50 -7.00
CA THR A 124 -0.23 -28.49 -6.94
C THR A 124 -1.52 -27.80 -6.54
N LYS A 125 -2.59 -27.98 -7.32
CA LYS A 125 -3.95 -27.52 -7.05
C LYS A 125 -4.76 -28.62 -6.37
N TYR A 126 -5.53 -28.26 -5.36
CA TYR A 126 -6.44 -29.13 -4.61
C TYR A 126 -7.87 -28.61 -4.77
N ARG A 127 -8.77 -29.48 -5.23
CA ARG A 127 -10.20 -29.18 -5.37
C ARG A 127 -11.02 -30.40 -4.99
N GLY A 128 -11.60 -30.37 -3.78
CA GLY A 128 -12.21 -31.56 -3.18
C GLY A 128 -11.17 -32.68 -3.06
N ASP A 129 -11.51 -33.88 -3.51
CA ASP A 129 -10.61 -35.04 -3.49
C ASP A 129 -9.65 -35.13 -4.68
N LYS A 130 -9.60 -34.10 -5.55
CA LYS A 130 -8.77 -34.11 -6.76
C LYS A 130 -7.55 -33.21 -6.63
N THR A 131 -6.40 -33.73 -7.06
CA THR A 131 -5.13 -33.01 -7.14
C THR A 131 -4.68 -32.83 -8.59
N TYR A 132 -4.08 -31.68 -8.91
CA TYR A 132 -3.59 -31.36 -10.25
C TYR A 132 -2.25 -30.66 -10.16
N SER A 133 -1.24 -31.16 -10.89
CA SER A 133 -0.01 -30.40 -11.09
C SER A 133 -0.27 -29.27 -12.08
N VAL A 134 0.15 -28.05 -11.74
CA VAL A 134 -0.04 -26.85 -12.56
C VAL A 134 1.25 -26.03 -12.60
N GLU A 135 1.39 -25.15 -13.58
CA GLU A 135 2.56 -24.27 -13.67
C GLU A 135 2.48 -23.07 -12.73
N ALA A 136 1.26 -22.62 -12.43
CA ALA A 136 0.95 -21.46 -11.59
C ALA A 136 -0.53 -21.49 -11.16
N PRO A 137 -0.95 -20.70 -10.14
CA PRO A 137 -2.35 -20.60 -9.75
C PRO A 137 -3.24 -20.14 -10.92
N LEU A 138 -4.33 -20.86 -11.15
CA LEU A 138 -5.16 -20.67 -12.35
C LEU A 138 -6.06 -19.44 -12.27
N GLU A 139 -6.43 -19.00 -11.08
CA GLU A 139 -7.31 -17.87 -10.84
C GLU A 139 -6.52 -16.57 -10.67
N ASP A 140 -7.16 -15.45 -10.98
CA ASP A 140 -6.50 -14.14 -11.01
C ASP A 140 -6.58 -13.39 -9.67
N ALA A 141 -7.27 -13.94 -8.68
CA ALA A 141 -7.27 -13.46 -7.31
C ALA A 141 -6.88 -14.60 -6.37
N LEU A 142 -5.85 -14.38 -5.55
CA LEU A 142 -5.39 -15.39 -4.59
C LEU A 142 -4.94 -14.77 -3.28
N ILE A 143 -5.22 -15.46 -2.17
CA ILE A 143 -4.57 -15.25 -0.88
C ILE A 143 -3.30 -16.10 -0.88
N PHE A 144 -2.16 -15.54 -0.45
CA PHE A 144 -0.85 -16.17 -0.58
C PHE A 144 -0.01 -16.02 0.68
N ASP A 145 0.74 -17.07 1.01
CA ASP A 145 1.75 -17.08 2.09
C ASP A 145 2.93 -17.98 1.69
N THR A 146 4.15 -17.68 2.15
CA THR A 146 5.34 -18.47 1.84
C THR A 146 6.28 -18.65 3.03
N GLU A 147 6.90 -19.83 3.10
CA GLU A 147 7.88 -20.18 4.11
C GLU A 147 9.28 -20.36 3.51
N VAL A 148 10.28 -19.91 4.26
CA VAL A 148 11.69 -19.92 3.88
C VAL A 148 12.51 -20.60 4.98
N LEU A 149 13.36 -21.56 4.61
CA LEU A 149 14.37 -22.11 5.52
C LEU A 149 15.56 -21.14 5.63
N VAL A 150 15.43 -20.15 6.51
CA VAL A 150 16.37 -19.01 6.64
C VAL A 150 17.84 -19.43 6.85
N LYS A 151 18.09 -20.59 7.49
CA LYS A 151 19.45 -21.11 7.70
C LYS A 151 20.12 -21.58 6.41
N GLU A 152 19.34 -21.98 5.42
CA GLU A 152 19.81 -22.54 4.14
C GLU A 152 19.81 -21.48 3.02
N GLY A 153 19.18 -20.32 3.24
CA GLY A 153 19.17 -19.21 2.31
C GLY A 153 17.89 -18.37 2.35
N HIS A 154 17.69 -17.56 1.31
CA HIS A 154 16.57 -16.62 1.23
C HIS A 154 15.53 -16.97 0.15
N VAL A 155 15.75 -18.06 -0.58
CA VAL A 155 14.83 -18.58 -1.60
C VAL A 155 13.62 -19.26 -0.94
N PRO A 156 12.44 -19.27 -1.59
CA PRO A 156 11.26 -19.92 -1.02
C PRO A 156 11.45 -21.44 -0.90
N THR A 157 10.97 -21.98 0.21
CA THR A 157 10.94 -23.43 0.47
C THR A 157 9.59 -24.01 0.10
N MET A 158 8.52 -23.37 0.57
CA MET A 158 7.15 -23.75 0.26
C MET A 158 6.25 -22.52 0.24
N ALA A 159 5.11 -22.64 -0.40
CA ALA A 159 4.06 -21.62 -0.34
C ALA A 159 2.68 -22.25 -0.43
N VAL A 160 1.69 -21.52 0.03
CA VAL A 160 0.29 -21.89 -0.07
C VAL A 160 -0.47 -20.74 -0.71
N ALA A 161 -1.43 -21.09 -1.57
CA ALA A 161 -2.39 -20.13 -2.08
C ALA A 161 -3.83 -20.63 -1.92
N LEU A 162 -4.74 -19.70 -1.66
CA LEU A 162 -6.16 -19.92 -1.56
C LEU A 162 -6.87 -19.06 -2.61
N THR A 163 -7.76 -19.68 -3.37
CA THR A 163 -8.61 -19.03 -4.37
C THR A 163 -10.05 -19.45 -4.16
N SER A 164 -11.00 -18.81 -4.85
CA SER A 164 -12.40 -19.22 -4.80
C SER A 164 -12.69 -20.60 -5.41
N ASP A 165 -11.76 -21.16 -6.21
CA ASP A 165 -11.95 -22.47 -6.87
C ASP A 165 -11.17 -23.61 -6.21
N GLY A 166 -10.10 -23.31 -5.48
CA GLY A 166 -9.27 -24.34 -4.85
C GLY A 166 -8.13 -23.81 -3.98
N TRP A 167 -7.54 -24.74 -3.24
CA TRP A 167 -6.28 -24.55 -2.51
C TRP A 167 -5.10 -24.92 -3.42
N TYR A 168 -3.94 -24.36 -3.13
CA TYR A 168 -2.71 -24.60 -3.85
C TYR A 168 -1.55 -24.74 -2.89
N SER A 169 -0.63 -25.67 -3.16
CA SER A 169 0.68 -25.71 -2.52
C SER A 169 1.76 -25.60 -3.58
N TRP A 170 2.84 -24.90 -3.25
CA TRP A 170 4.07 -24.88 -4.02
C TRP A 170 5.20 -25.47 -3.19
N THR A 171 5.99 -26.37 -3.77
CA THR A 171 7.14 -26.97 -3.09
C THR A 171 8.40 -26.80 -3.93
N SER A 172 9.45 -26.24 -3.32
CA SER A 172 10.72 -25.99 -3.98
C SER A 172 11.37 -27.28 -4.48
N LYS A 173 11.92 -27.26 -5.69
CA LYS A 173 12.69 -28.39 -6.26
C LYS A 173 13.86 -28.83 -5.38
N ARG A 174 14.40 -27.89 -4.59
CA ARG A 174 15.51 -28.12 -3.66
C ARG A 174 15.17 -29.09 -2.53
N LEU A 175 13.89 -29.28 -2.22
CA LEU A 175 13.45 -30.28 -1.24
C LEU A 175 13.45 -31.70 -1.80
N SER A 176 13.34 -31.86 -3.13
CA SER A 176 13.28 -33.16 -3.79
C SER A 176 14.62 -33.59 -4.39
N VAL A 177 15.48 -32.63 -4.75
CA VAL A 177 16.78 -32.88 -5.40
C VAL A 177 17.88 -32.22 -4.59
N TYR A 178 18.83 -33.03 -4.12
CA TYR A 178 20.07 -32.54 -3.52
C TYR A 178 21.02 -32.10 -4.64
N ASP A 179 21.29 -30.79 -4.73
CA ASP A 179 22.27 -30.24 -5.68
C ASP A 179 23.19 -29.24 -4.97
N ASP A 180 24.47 -29.59 -4.89
CA ASP A 180 25.53 -28.79 -4.26
C ASP A 180 25.80 -27.46 -5.00
N ASN A 181 25.34 -27.30 -6.24
CA ASN A 181 25.55 -26.09 -7.05
C ASN A 181 24.45 -25.01 -6.89
N CYS A 182 23.55 -25.15 -5.91
CA CYS A 182 22.43 -24.23 -5.66
C CYS A 182 22.82 -22.80 -5.20
N LEU A 183 24.12 -22.47 -5.14
CA LEU A 183 24.64 -21.20 -4.61
C LEU A 183 24.88 -20.10 -5.66
N ASN A 184 24.69 -20.36 -6.95
CA ASN A 184 24.83 -19.32 -7.98
C ASN A 184 23.51 -18.55 -8.21
N ASP A 185 23.58 -17.23 -8.42
CA ASP A 185 22.41 -16.32 -8.54
C ASP A 185 21.38 -16.75 -9.61
N ILE A 186 21.82 -17.34 -10.72
CA ILE A 186 20.95 -17.85 -11.79
C ILE A 186 20.05 -18.99 -11.27
N ASN A 187 20.56 -19.83 -10.36
CA ASN A 187 19.80 -20.90 -9.74
C ASN A 187 18.79 -20.35 -8.73
N ALA A 188 19.09 -19.22 -8.08
CA ALA A 188 18.17 -18.55 -7.16
C ALA A 188 16.95 -17.98 -7.89
N PHE A 189 17.12 -17.36 -9.07
CA PHE A 189 16.01 -16.85 -9.89
C PHE A 189 15.07 -17.98 -10.34
N ASN A 190 15.62 -19.10 -10.82
CA ASN A 190 14.85 -20.28 -11.22
C ASN A 190 14.17 -21.00 -10.03
N SER A 191 14.52 -20.62 -8.80
CA SER A 191 13.93 -21.14 -7.56
C SER A 191 12.80 -20.26 -7.02
N LEU A 192 12.47 -19.14 -7.67
CA LEU A 192 11.35 -18.27 -7.27
C LEU A 192 10.00 -18.88 -7.68
N ILE A 193 8.94 -18.43 -7.01
CA ILE A 193 7.58 -18.93 -7.20
C ILE A 193 6.93 -18.26 -8.41
N PRO A 194 6.58 -18.99 -9.48
CA PRO A 194 5.87 -18.42 -10.62
C PRO A 194 4.39 -18.21 -10.31
N ILE A 195 3.84 -17.05 -10.66
CA ILE A 195 2.43 -16.70 -10.41
C ILE A 195 1.61 -16.63 -11.70
N TYR A 196 2.25 -16.43 -12.87
CA TYR A 196 1.61 -16.48 -14.19
C TYR A 196 1.88 -17.78 -14.96
N GLY A 197 3.03 -18.42 -14.74
CA GLY A 197 3.50 -19.51 -15.59
C GLY A 197 3.59 -19.07 -17.06
N SER A 198 3.05 -19.89 -17.97
CA SER A 198 3.00 -19.58 -19.42
C SER A 198 1.92 -18.57 -19.83
N LYS A 199 1.11 -18.03 -18.91
CA LYS A 199 0.05 -17.05 -19.23
C LYS A 199 0.61 -15.68 -19.62
N ASN A 200 -0.22 -14.88 -20.29
CA ASN A 200 0.08 -13.48 -20.57
C ASN A 200 0.21 -12.70 -19.25
N LYS A 201 1.36 -12.04 -19.08
CA LYS A 201 1.75 -11.29 -17.88
C LYS A 201 1.10 -9.90 -17.80
N ASP A 202 0.45 -9.44 -18.86
CA ASP A 202 -0.32 -8.19 -18.86
C ASP A 202 -1.71 -8.34 -18.21
N ILE A 203 -2.18 -9.59 -18.00
CA ILE A 203 -3.46 -9.86 -17.36
C ILE A 203 -3.39 -9.37 -15.91
N SER A 204 -4.41 -8.64 -15.46
CA SER A 204 -4.50 -8.23 -14.06
C SER A 204 -4.63 -9.44 -13.16
N LYS A 205 -3.70 -9.60 -12.22
CA LYS A 205 -3.75 -10.61 -11.16
C LYS A 205 -3.48 -9.94 -9.81
N CYS A 206 -4.24 -10.31 -8.78
CA CYS A 206 -4.19 -9.74 -7.45
C CYS A 206 -3.78 -10.80 -6.42
N VAL A 207 -2.73 -10.51 -5.66
CA VAL A 207 -2.25 -11.33 -4.56
C VAL A 207 -2.55 -10.62 -3.24
N ILE A 208 -3.30 -11.28 -2.37
CA ILE A 208 -3.65 -10.81 -1.04
C ILE A 208 -2.77 -11.54 -0.04
N GLY A 209 -2.18 -10.84 0.91
CA GLY A 209 -1.40 -11.48 1.97
C GLY A 209 -1.29 -10.61 3.21
N HIS A 210 -0.53 -11.07 4.19
CA HIS A 210 -0.34 -10.37 5.46
C HIS A 210 1.14 -10.07 5.66
N PHE A 211 1.51 -8.79 5.56
CA PHE A 211 2.90 -8.34 5.46
C PHE A 211 3.58 -8.80 4.16
N VAL A 212 2.85 -8.57 3.06
CA VAL A 212 3.14 -9.07 1.70
C VAL A 212 4.56 -8.81 1.21
N SER A 213 5.27 -7.78 1.70
CA SER A 213 6.66 -7.53 1.29
C SER A 213 7.58 -8.73 1.51
N TYR A 214 7.30 -9.56 2.52
CA TYR A 214 8.09 -10.78 2.77
C TYR A 214 7.88 -11.81 1.66
N ASP A 215 6.61 -12.07 1.33
CA ASP A 215 6.20 -13.09 0.36
C ASP A 215 6.46 -12.65 -1.09
N ARG A 216 6.24 -11.36 -1.36
CA ARG A 216 6.46 -10.71 -2.66
C ARG A 216 7.89 -10.88 -3.15
N ALA A 217 8.87 -10.83 -2.27
CA ALA A 217 10.28 -11.04 -2.62
C ALA A 217 10.59 -12.49 -3.05
N ARG A 218 9.63 -13.43 -2.95
CA ARG A 218 9.78 -14.83 -3.36
C ARG A 218 9.04 -15.13 -4.67
N ILE A 219 8.37 -14.14 -5.25
CA ILE A 219 7.63 -14.27 -6.51
C ILE A 219 8.54 -13.94 -7.69
N LEU A 220 8.52 -14.79 -8.71
CA LEU A 220 9.34 -14.69 -9.91
C LEU A 220 9.09 -13.39 -10.68
N GLU A 221 7.82 -13.03 -10.87
CA GLU A 221 7.41 -11.91 -11.72
C GLU A 221 7.81 -10.52 -11.20
N GLU A 222 8.19 -10.41 -9.92
CA GLU A 222 8.69 -9.16 -9.32
C GLU A 222 10.11 -8.81 -9.75
N TYR A 223 10.81 -9.76 -10.36
CA TYR A 223 12.17 -9.60 -10.85
C TYR A 223 12.25 -9.52 -12.38
N LEU A 224 11.10 -9.52 -13.07
CA LEU A 224 11.06 -9.31 -14.51
C LEU A 224 11.28 -7.82 -14.84
N LEU A 225 12.04 -7.55 -15.90
CA LEU A 225 12.29 -6.20 -16.38
C LEU A 225 11.04 -5.59 -17.03
N ASP A 226 10.29 -6.43 -17.74
CA ASP A 226 8.99 -6.05 -18.30
C ASP A 226 7.95 -6.02 -17.18
N GLY A 227 7.24 -4.91 -17.08
CA GLY A 227 6.18 -4.75 -16.09
C GLY A 227 5.06 -5.77 -16.29
N THR A 228 4.51 -6.28 -15.20
CA THR A 228 3.37 -7.21 -15.23
C THR A 228 2.10 -6.56 -14.68
N GLY A 229 0.96 -7.21 -14.94
CA GLY A 229 -0.34 -6.91 -14.37
C GLY A 229 -0.47 -7.34 -12.90
N LEU A 230 0.60 -7.84 -12.25
CA LEU A 230 0.55 -8.32 -10.86
C LEU A 230 0.42 -7.16 -9.88
N ARG A 231 -0.55 -7.20 -8.98
CA ARG A 231 -0.66 -6.25 -7.87
C ARG A 231 -0.91 -6.97 -6.56
N PHE A 232 -0.62 -6.28 -5.48
CA PHE A 232 -0.64 -6.82 -4.13
C PHE A 232 -1.57 -6.02 -3.23
N VAL A 233 -2.30 -6.73 -2.37
CA VAL A 233 -3.09 -6.16 -1.28
C VAL A 233 -2.52 -6.68 0.03
N ASP A 234 -1.96 -5.77 0.82
CA ASP A 234 -1.41 -6.09 2.13
C ASP A 234 -2.44 -5.81 3.23
N THR A 235 -2.95 -6.88 3.82
CA THR A 235 -3.93 -6.81 4.92
C THR A 235 -3.37 -6.13 6.16
N LEU A 236 -2.04 -6.20 6.39
CA LEU A 236 -1.40 -5.45 7.48
C LEU A 236 -1.48 -3.93 7.21
N SER A 237 -1.15 -3.51 5.99
CA SER A 237 -1.24 -2.11 5.58
C SER A 237 -2.68 -1.58 5.62
N LEU A 238 -3.66 -2.38 5.19
CA LEU A 238 -5.08 -2.02 5.30
C LEU A 238 -5.52 -1.84 6.76
N HIS A 239 -5.13 -2.75 7.65
CA HIS A 239 -5.40 -2.60 9.07
C HIS A 239 -4.78 -1.32 9.62
N VAL A 240 -3.52 -1.02 9.28
CA VAL A 240 -2.86 0.22 9.72
C VAL A 240 -3.59 1.46 9.19
N ALA A 241 -4.13 1.42 7.97
CA ALA A 241 -4.87 2.54 7.40
C ALA A 241 -6.18 2.84 8.15
N VAL A 242 -6.88 1.80 8.64
CA VAL A 242 -8.19 1.95 9.30
C VAL A 242 -8.10 2.02 10.84
N SER A 243 -7.26 1.19 11.44
CA SER A 243 -7.14 0.98 12.90
C SER A 243 -5.71 1.16 13.43
N GLY A 244 -4.83 1.80 12.66
CA GLY A 244 -3.44 2.02 13.05
C GLY A 244 -3.29 2.83 14.34
N LEU A 245 -2.33 2.42 15.16
CA LEU A 245 -1.89 3.17 16.34
C LEU A 245 -0.59 3.92 16.05
N THR A 246 -0.48 5.13 16.59
CA THR A 246 0.81 5.86 16.64
C THR A 246 1.84 5.07 17.45
N SER A 247 3.13 5.35 17.23
CA SER A 247 4.22 4.66 17.95
C SER A 247 4.05 4.73 19.47
N THR A 248 3.69 5.90 20.01
CA THR A 248 3.45 6.09 21.44
C THR A 248 2.24 5.28 21.93
N GLN A 249 1.10 5.37 21.23
CA GLN A 249 -0.10 4.61 21.61
C GLN A 249 0.13 3.10 21.58
N ARG A 250 0.83 2.60 20.55
CA ARG A 250 1.19 1.19 20.43
C ARG A 250 2.10 0.75 21.56
N PHE A 251 3.14 1.53 21.85
CA PHE A 251 4.06 1.23 22.94
C PHE A 251 3.34 1.14 24.27
N LEU A 252 2.53 2.17 24.58
CA LEU A 252 1.72 2.21 25.79
C LEU A 252 0.85 0.96 25.83
N LYS A 253 -0.08 0.78 24.87
CA LYS A 253 -0.97 -0.38 24.79
C LYS A 253 -0.23 -1.71 25.02
N THR A 254 0.87 -1.95 24.30
CA THR A 254 1.67 -3.18 24.45
C THR A 254 2.22 -3.36 25.85
N SER A 255 2.68 -2.29 26.51
CA SER A 255 3.15 -2.40 27.88
C SER A 255 2.04 -2.40 28.93
N ALA A 256 0.83 -1.89 28.64
CA ALA A 256 -0.34 -2.17 29.47
C ALA A 256 -0.76 -3.64 29.36
N ASP A 257 -0.87 -4.16 28.14
CA ASP A 257 -1.27 -5.55 27.87
C ASP A 257 -0.28 -6.55 28.48
N LYS A 258 1.02 -6.20 28.54
CA LYS A 258 2.08 -6.99 29.20
C LYS A 258 2.26 -6.67 30.69
N HIS A 259 1.42 -5.80 31.27
CA HIS A 259 1.54 -5.30 32.65
C HIS A 259 2.92 -4.70 33.01
N LEU A 260 3.63 -4.14 32.03
CA LEU A 260 4.95 -3.52 32.15
C LEU A 260 4.84 -2.02 32.47
N PHE A 261 4.10 -1.68 33.53
CA PHE A 261 3.85 -0.29 33.93
C PHE A 261 5.07 0.42 34.55
N ASN A 262 6.11 -0.33 34.92
CA ASN A 262 7.35 0.19 35.50
C ASN A 262 8.33 0.75 34.45
N ASN A 263 7.97 0.76 33.16
CA ASN A 263 8.86 1.32 32.15
C ASN A 263 8.83 2.87 32.16
N LYS A 264 9.98 3.48 31.85
CA LYS A 264 10.16 4.95 31.92
C LYS A 264 9.12 5.70 31.10
N THR A 265 8.76 5.18 29.93
CA THR A 265 7.82 5.83 29.01
C THR A 265 6.37 5.84 29.54
N TRP A 266 5.92 4.78 30.23
CA TRP A 266 4.62 4.77 30.92
C TRP A 266 4.58 5.77 32.07
N GLN A 267 5.63 5.80 32.88
CA GLN A 267 5.72 6.77 33.98
C GLN A 267 5.81 8.21 33.48
N GLU A 268 6.56 8.45 32.40
CA GLU A 268 6.58 9.76 31.74
C GLU A 268 5.21 10.14 31.16
N PHE A 269 4.48 9.21 30.56
CA PHE A 269 3.14 9.48 30.02
C PHE A 269 2.13 9.83 31.12
N ILE A 270 2.13 9.07 32.21
CA ILE A 270 1.26 9.34 33.38
C ILE A 270 1.69 10.62 34.10
N GLY A 271 3.00 10.84 34.30
CA GLY A 271 3.54 12.05 34.90
C GLY A 271 3.23 13.31 34.09
N ARG A 272 3.30 13.24 32.76
CA ARG A 272 2.93 14.34 31.84
C ARG A 272 1.43 14.61 31.76
N LYS A 273 0.56 13.66 32.11
CA LYS A 273 -0.89 13.95 32.19
C LYS A 273 -1.19 14.95 33.32
N ASN A 274 -0.31 15.01 34.33
CA ASN A 274 -0.37 16.01 35.39
C ASN A 274 0.27 17.36 35.00
N ASP A 275 1.20 17.38 34.05
CA ASP A 275 1.89 18.59 33.56
C ASP A 275 1.67 18.83 32.05
N ARG A 276 0.79 19.79 31.72
CA ARG A 276 0.35 20.13 30.36
C ARG A 276 1.47 20.69 29.44
N GLN A 277 2.43 19.91 28.95
CA GLN A 277 3.36 20.33 27.88
C GLN A 277 3.65 19.27 26.78
N PRO A 278 3.88 19.66 25.51
CA PRO A 278 4.03 18.74 24.36
C PRO A 278 5.47 18.20 24.18
N LEU A 279 5.61 17.11 23.41
CA LEU A 279 6.84 16.31 23.24
C LEU A 279 7.62 16.61 21.95
N ASP A 280 8.95 16.69 22.06
CA ASP A 280 9.90 17.01 20.97
C ASP A 280 10.84 15.84 20.57
N ARG A 281 10.55 14.57 20.94
CA ARG A 281 11.42 13.42 20.56
C ARG A 281 10.66 12.13 20.22
N LYS A 282 11.12 11.46 19.15
CA LYS A 282 10.59 10.19 18.63
C LYS A 282 11.15 8.96 19.37
N PRO A 283 10.33 7.95 19.69
CA PRO A 283 10.79 6.65 20.20
C PRO A 283 11.08 5.61 19.08
N ASN A 284 11.89 4.60 19.45
CA ASN A 284 12.53 3.58 18.61
C ASN A 284 11.57 2.56 17.96
N THR A 285 12.02 1.95 16.85
CA THR A 285 11.19 1.42 15.75
C THR A 285 10.82 -0.08 15.78
N GLU A 286 11.17 -0.87 16.80
CA GLU A 286 11.19 -2.35 16.65
C GLU A 286 9.94 -3.14 17.09
N ALA A 287 8.80 -2.50 17.41
CA ALA A 287 7.58 -3.21 17.82
C ALA A 287 6.45 -3.10 16.78
N LEU A 288 6.69 -3.57 15.55
CA LEU A 288 5.77 -3.36 14.42
C LEU A 288 4.81 -4.53 14.12
N VAL A 289 5.17 -5.78 14.43
CA VAL A 289 4.52 -6.93 13.77
C VAL A 289 3.53 -7.72 14.64
N MET A 290 3.72 -7.81 15.97
CA MET A 290 2.96 -8.79 16.78
C MET A 290 1.61 -8.27 17.32
N VAL A 291 1.40 -6.95 17.40
CA VAL A 291 0.23 -6.35 18.09
C VAL A 291 -1.03 -6.33 17.22
N VAL A 292 -0.88 -6.45 15.89
CA VAL A 292 -1.97 -6.21 14.93
C VAL A 292 -2.93 -7.40 14.83
N VAL A 293 -2.43 -8.63 14.86
CA VAL A 293 -3.25 -9.84 14.70
C VAL A 293 -4.19 -10.08 15.89
N ASP A 294 -3.75 -9.74 17.11
CA ASP A 294 -4.51 -9.98 18.35
C ASP A 294 -5.66 -8.97 18.54
N LEU A 295 -5.60 -7.79 17.90
CA LEU A 295 -6.61 -6.74 18.02
C LEU A 295 -7.91 -7.04 17.26
N ASP A 296 -7.82 -7.62 16.06
CA ASP A 296 -9.01 -8.00 15.29
C ASP A 296 -9.67 -9.27 15.83
N GLN A 297 -8.88 -10.22 16.37
CA GLN A 297 -9.45 -11.42 17.02
C GLN A 297 -10.24 -11.09 18.29
N ARG A 298 -9.77 -10.14 19.11
CA ARG A 298 -10.46 -9.74 20.35
C ARG A 298 -11.68 -8.85 20.14
N ARG A 299 -11.80 -8.18 18.99
CA ARG A 299 -13.02 -7.41 18.67
C ARG A 299 -14.21 -8.30 18.32
N GLY A 300 -13.98 -9.57 17.97
CA GLY A 300 -15.03 -10.58 17.78
C GLY A 300 -15.52 -11.25 19.07
N VAL A 301 -14.89 -10.99 20.23
CA VAL A 301 -15.28 -11.58 21.52
C VAL A 301 -15.38 -10.48 22.57
N GLY A 302 -16.59 -9.96 22.77
CA GLY A 302 -16.90 -9.03 23.84
C GLY A 302 -16.76 -9.69 25.23
N PRO A 303 -16.47 -8.92 26.32
CA PRO A 303 -16.29 -9.46 27.67
C PRO A 303 -17.59 -10.00 28.30
N ASP A 304 -18.74 -9.65 27.74
CA ASP A 304 -20.05 -10.14 28.15
C ASP A 304 -20.76 -10.66 26.90
N GLY A 305 -21.28 -11.89 26.95
CA GLY A 305 -21.95 -12.58 25.85
C GLY A 305 -23.26 -11.93 25.38
N LEU A 306 -23.18 -10.69 24.91
CA LEU A 306 -24.25 -9.95 24.25
C LEU A 306 -23.84 -9.74 22.79
N ARG A 307 -24.64 -10.35 21.91
CA ARG A 307 -24.58 -10.21 20.45
C ARG A 307 -24.51 -8.73 20.08
N VAL A 308 -23.45 -8.36 19.36
CA VAL A 308 -23.52 -7.27 18.39
C VAL A 308 -23.93 -7.93 17.09
N GLU A 309 -25.22 -7.81 16.75
CA GLU A 309 -25.68 -8.09 15.40
C GLU A 309 -25.02 -7.10 14.43
N GLU A 310 -24.72 -7.58 13.22
CA GLU A 310 -24.05 -6.91 12.09
C GLU A 310 -22.52 -6.88 12.11
N PHE A 311 -21.92 -8.05 11.86
CA PHE A 311 -20.90 -8.29 10.81
C PHE A 311 -20.80 -9.81 10.63
N GLU A 312 -21.88 -10.42 10.11
CA GLU A 312 -21.86 -11.81 9.66
C GLU A 312 -21.06 -11.92 8.36
N ASN A 313 -20.19 -12.94 8.32
CA ASN A 313 -19.57 -13.55 7.14
C ASN A 313 -18.35 -12.86 6.49
N ASP A 314 -17.27 -12.63 7.27
CA ASP A 314 -15.95 -12.43 6.67
C ASP A 314 -15.04 -13.65 6.88
N TYR A 315 -15.41 -14.76 6.20
CA TYR A 315 -14.64 -16.00 6.14
C TYR A 315 -13.22 -15.81 5.54
N SER A 316 -12.95 -14.67 4.90
CA SER A 316 -11.66 -14.32 4.31
C SER A 316 -10.54 -14.16 5.36
N PHE A 317 -10.85 -13.51 6.49
CA PHE A 317 -9.88 -13.23 7.56
C PHE A 317 -9.53 -14.46 8.39
N GLN A 318 -10.49 -15.36 8.66
CA GLN A 318 -10.21 -16.61 9.35
C GLN A 318 -9.31 -17.55 8.52
N SER A 319 -9.46 -17.52 7.19
CA SER A 319 -8.63 -18.31 6.27
C SER A 319 -7.17 -17.85 6.24
N LEU A 320 -6.93 -16.53 6.35
CA LEU A 320 -5.59 -15.93 6.48
C LEU A 320 -4.88 -16.31 7.80
N ILE A 321 -5.63 -16.50 8.88
CA ILE A 321 -5.08 -16.94 10.18
C ILE A 321 -4.69 -18.43 10.16
N LEU A 322 -5.42 -19.25 9.39
CA LEU A 322 -5.10 -20.67 9.20
C LEU A 322 -3.85 -20.89 8.35
N LEU A 323 -3.53 -19.97 7.43
CA LEU A 323 -2.32 -20.06 6.61
C LEU A 323 -1.02 -19.84 7.40
N ARG A 324 -1.08 -19.07 8.48
CA ARG A 324 0.08 -18.72 9.33
C ARG A 324 0.31 -19.66 10.53
N ARG A 325 -0.53 -20.68 10.73
CA ARG A 325 -0.46 -21.64 11.85
C ARG A 325 -0.08 -23.03 11.36
#